data_AF-A0A6C0EFY0-F1
#
_entry.id   AF-A0A6C0EFY0-F1
#
_cell.length_a   1.000
_cell.length_b   1.000
_cell.length_c   1.000
_cell.angle_alpha   90.00
_cell.angle_beta   90.00
_cell.angle_gamma   90.00
#
_symmetry.space_group_name_H-M   'P 1'
#
loop_
_entity.id
_entity.type
_entity.pdbx_description
1 polymer ?
#
loop_
_entity_poly.entity_id
_entity_poly.type
_entity_poly.pdbx_seq_one_letter_code
_entity_poly.pdbx_strand_id
1 'polypeptide(L)'
;MSRIESLMRVRASTRDGWTKIMQPYNHRVIRIGNALNCNDDTIICDMKLKHNIEEVLNQYEINNDDYTINEIKTKYEYSCELTLKESAYANLIGKLL
;
A
#
# COMPACT_ATOMS: atom_id res chain seq x y z
N MET A 1 6.21 11.83 10.26
CA MET A 1 5.92 10.45 9.83
C MET A 1 4.44 10.38 9.50
N SER A 2 4.08 10.09 8.25
CA SER A 2 2.68 10.13 7.82
C SER A 2 1.90 8.91 8.35
N ARG A 3 0.56 9.00 8.36
CA ARG A 3 -0.31 7.84 8.73
C ARG A 3 -0.03 6.64 7.83
N ILE A 4 0.14 6.88 6.53
CA ILE A 4 0.38 5.84 5.53
C ILE A 4 1.75 5.20 5.72
N GLU A 5 2.78 6.01 5.93
CA GLU A 5 4.14 5.53 6.23
C GLU A 5 4.16 4.64 7.48
N SER A 6 3.49 5.08 8.55
CA SER A 6 3.37 4.30 9.78
C SER A 6 2.67 2.97 9.54
N LEU A 7 1.61 2.97 8.73
CA LEU A 7 0.88 1.75 8.38
C LEU A 7 1.74 0.79 7.54
N MET A 8 2.49 1.30 6.57
CA MET A 8 3.43 0.51 5.77
C MET A 8 4.51 -0.14 6.65
N ARG A 9 5.10 0.62 7.59
CA ARG A 9 6.09 0.11 8.55
C ARG A 9 5.53 -0.98 9.45
N VAL A 10 4.36 -0.75 10.05
CA VAL A 10 3.70 -1.73 10.93
C VAL A 10 3.40 -3.01 10.15
N ARG A 11 2.90 -2.87 8.92
CA ARG A 11 2.61 -4.03 8.05
C ARG A 11 3.87 -4.76 7.62
N ALA A 12 4.97 -4.07 7.35
CA ALA A 12 6.26 -4.70 7.07
C ALA A 12 6.79 -5.53 8.25
N SER A 13 6.49 -5.09 9.48
CA SER A 13 6.84 -5.78 10.72
C SER A 13 5.89 -6.91 11.09
N THR A 14 4.74 -7.00 10.42
CA THR A 14 3.72 -8.03 10.68
C THR A 14 3.93 -9.20 9.74
N ARG A 15 3.85 -10.43 10.28
CA ARG A 15 3.83 -11.64 9.46
C ARG A 15 2.67 -11.54 8.46
N ASP A 16 2.97 -11.70 7.17
CA ASP A 16 2.01 -11.58 6.06
C ASP A 16 1.36 -10.19 5.89
N GLY A 17 1.95 -9.13 6.45
CA GLY A 17 1.45 -7.75 6.23
C GLY A 17 1.74 -7.21 4.83
N TRP A 18 2.71 -7.80 4.13
CA TRP A 18 2.96 -7.63 2.69
C TRP A 18 2.98 -8.99 2.01
N THR A 19 2.03 -9.22 1.10
CA THR A 19 1.89 -10.48 0.38
C THR A 19 2.99 -10.60 -0.67
N LYS A 20 3.76 -11.69 -0.63
CA LYS A 20 4.72 -12.03 -1.68
C LYS A 20 4.02 -12.81 -2.78
N ILE A 21 4.18 -12.37 -4.02
CA ILE A 21 3.66 -13.07 -5.20
C ILE A 21 4.84 -13.35 -6.13
N MET A 22 4.99 -14.60 -6.55
CA MET A 22 6.13 -15.05 -7.37
C MET A 22 5.84 -15.12 -8.87
N GLN A 23 4.56 -15.09 -9.28
CA GLN A 23 4.14 -15.19 -10.68
C GLN A 23 3.19 -14.03 -11.03
N PRO A 24 3.29 -13.42 -12.23
CA PRO A 24 4.23 -13.74 -13.31
C PRO A 24 5.68 -13.27 -13.06
N TYR A 25 5.91 -12.43 -12.06
CA TYR A 25 7.22 -11.97 -11.61
C TYR A 25 7.23 -11.82 -10.08
N ASN A 26 8.41 -11.70 -9.48
CA ASN A 26 8.55 -11.57 -8.03
C ASN A 26 8.23 -10.14 -7.54
N HIS A 27 7.12 -9.99 -6.82
CA HIS A 27 6.62 -8.71 -6.32
C HIS A 27 5.95 -8.83 -4.94
N ARG A 28 5.78 -7.68 -4.29
CA ARG A 28 5.13 -7.52 -2.99
C ARG A 28 3.92 -6.64 -3.13
N VAL A 29 2.86 -7.03 -2.44
CA VAL A 29 1.58 -6.32 -2.51
C VAL A 29 1.14 -5.96 -1.10
N ILE A 30 0.65 -4.74 -0.96
CA ILE A 30 -0.10 -4.28 0.21
C ILE A 30 -1.38 -3.60 -0.27
N ARG A 31 -2.48 -3.85 0.44
CA ARG A 31 -3.74 -3.13 0.23
C ARG A 31 -4.03 -2.24 1.43
N ILE A 32 -4.24 -0.95 1.18
CA ILE A 32 -4.49 0.07 2.20
C ILE A 32 -5.82 0.72 1.87
N GLY A 33 -6.74 0.85 2.82
CA GLY A 33 -8.03 1.47 2.57
C GLY A 33 -9.00 1.30 3.72
N ASN A 34 -10.25 1.66 3.44
CA ASN A 34 -11.38 1.47 4.35
C ASN A 34 -12.36 0.47 3.72
N ALA A 35 -12.74 -0.55 4.47
CA ALA A 35 -13.89 -1.38 4.17
C ALA A 35 -15.15 -0.78 4.81
N LEU A 36 -16.32 -1.05 4.22
CA LEU A 36 -17.61 -0.76 4.86
C LEU A 36 -17.62 -1.37 6.27
N ASN A 37 -18.03 -0.59 7.27
CA ASN A 37 -18.21 -1.12 8.61
C ASN A 37 -19.51 -1.97 8.66
N CYS A 38 -19.67 -2.82 9.67
CA CYS A 38 -20.86 -3.67 9.80
C CYS A 38 -22.16 -2.91 10.08
N ASN A 39 -22.13 -1.58 10.18
CA ASN A 39 -23.28 -0.75 10.51
C ASN A 39 -23.99 -0.19 9.26
N ASP A 40 -23.59 -0.60 8.06
CA ASP A 40 -24.06 -0.05 6.78
C ASP A 40 -23.88 1.48 6.64
N ASP A 41 -23.08 2.09 7.51
CA ASP A 41 -22.69 3.49 7.37
C ASP A 41 -21.79 3.61 6.13
N THR A 42 -22.12 4.59 5.29
CA THR A 42 -21.43 4.89 4.03
C THR A 42 -19.90 4.79 4.14
N ILE A 43 -19.24 4.28 3.09
CA ILE A 43 -17.78 4.19 3.04
C ILE A 43 -17.16 5.59 3.11
N ILE A 44 -16.33 5.83 4.13
CA ILE A 44 -15.47 7.00 4.17
C ILE A 44 -14.38 6.83 3.12
N CYS A 45 -14.51 7.56 2.01
CA CYS A 45 -13.54 7.57 0.92
C CYS A 45 -12.42 8.58 1.25
N ASP A 46 -11.21 8.10 1.53
CA ASP A 46 -10.04 8.95 1.68
C ASP A 46 -9.47 9.29 0.29
N MET A 47 -10.01 10.33 -0.32
CA MET A 47 -9.64 10.74 -1.69
C MET A 47 -8.15 11.12 -1.85
N LYS A 48 -7.40 11.28 -0.73
CA LYS A 48 -5.96 11.57 -0.75
C LYS A 48 -5.11 10.32 -0.56
N LEU A 49 -5.70 9.14 -0.38
CA LEU A 49 -4.99 7.92 -0.05
C LEU A 49 -3.89 7.57 -1.06
N LYS A 50 -4.23 7.57 -2.35
CA LYS A 50 -3.25 7.31 -3.42
C LYS A 50 -2.10 8.33 -3.38
N HIS A 51 -2.43 9.61 -3.29
CA HIS A 51 -1.43 10.67 -3.23
C HIS A 51 -0.49 10.50 -2.03
N ASN A 52 -1.05 10.18 -0.85
CA ASN A 52 -0.26 9.94 0.35
C ASN A 52 0.64 8.69 0.23
N ILE A 53 0.23 7.67 -0.54
CA ILE A 53 1.08 6.52 -0.87
C ILE A 53 2.23 6.97 -1.78
N GLU A 54 1.94 7.72 -2.83
CA GLU A 54 2.93 8.26 -3.76
C GLU A 54 3.95 9.16 -3.06
N GLU A 55 3.50 10.03 -2.13
CA GLU A 55 4.39 10.86 -1.31
C GLU A 55 5.38 10.03 -0.50
N VAL A 56 4.93 8.92 0.11
CA VAL A 56 5.82 8.03 0.85
C VAL A 56 6.83 7.35 -0.09
N LEU A 57 6.38 6.85 -1.25
CA LEU A 57 7.29 6.23 -2.22
C LEU A 57 8.34 7.23 -2.73
N ASN A 58 7.93 8.47 -3.01
CA ASN A 58 8.82 9.56 -3.41
C ASN A 58 9.81 9.92 -2.30
N GLN A 59 9.37 9.99 -1.04
CA GLN A 59 10.23 10.25 0.12
C GLN A 59 11.36 9.21 0.23
N TYR A 60 11.09 7.97 -0.15
CA TYR A 60 12.07 6.87 -0.13
C TYR A 60 12.76 6.62 -1.48
N GLU A 61 12.56 7.50 -2.46
CA GLU A 61 13.18 7.47 -3.79
C GLU A 61 12.89 6.17 -4.55
N ILE A 62 11.66 5.66 -4.45
CA ILE A 62 11.22 4.49 -5.21
C ILE A 62 10.86 4.93 -6.64
N ASN A 63 11.46 4.30 -7.65
CA ASN A 63 11.21 4.67 -9.05
C ASN A 63 9.80 4.30 -9.49
N ASN A 64 9.21 5.13 -10.37
CA ASN A 64 7.88 4.90 -10.93
C ASN A 64 7.74 3.57 -11.68
N ASP A 65 8.82 3.06 -12.27
CA ASP A 65 8.82 1.77 -12.98
C ASP A 65 8.86 0.55 -12.03
N ASP A 66 9.10 0.77 -10.74
CA ASP A 66 9.22 -0.27 -9.73
C ASP A 66 7.94 -0.52 -8.94
N TYR A 67 6.90 0.29 -9.19
CA TYR A 67 5.63 0.15 -8.52
C TYR A 67 4.42 0.40 -9.41
N THR A 68 3.28 -0.14 -8.99
CA THR A 68 1.96 0.22 -9.51
C THR A 68 1.01 0.45 -8.36
N ILE A 69 0.09 1.40 -8.52
CA ILE A 69 -0.98 1.66 -7.56
C ILE A 69 -2.32 1.48 -8.28
N ASN A 70 -3.10 0.51 -7.82
CA ASN A 70 -4.45 0.26 -8.31
C ASN A 70 -5.47 0.77 -7.30
N GLU A 71 -6.26 1.75 -7.69
CA GLU A 71 -7.40 2.21 -6.89
C GLU A 71 -8.58 1.25 -7.05
N ILE A 72 -9.10 0.77 -5.92
CA ILE A 72 -10.24 -0.13 -5.85
C ILE A 72 -11.38 0.65 -5.22
N LYS A 73 -12.42 0.90 -6.02
CA LYS A 73 -13.64 1.58 -5.59
C LYS A 73 -14.84 0.72 -5.93
N THR A 74 -15.46 0.16 -4.89
CA THR A 74 -16.71 -0.59 -4.98
C THR A 74 -17.72 0.01 -4.01
N LYS A 75 -18.96 -0.50 -4.02
CA LYS A 75 -19.96 -0.13 -2.99
C LYS A 75 -19.59 -0.64 -1.58
N TYR A 76 -18.56 -1.46 -1.43
CA TYR A 76 -18.14 -2.06 -0.17
C TYR A 76 -16.72 -1.67 0.27
N GLU A 77 -15.93 -1.09 -0.63
CA GLU A 77 -14.52 -0.82 -0.39
C GLU A 77 -14.06 0.45 -1.13
N TYR A 78 -13.27 1.26 -0.43
CA TYR A 78 -12.39 2.24 -1.05
C TYR A 78 -10.96 1.99 -0.55
N SER A 79 -10.12 1.47 -1.44
CA SER A 79 -8.74 1.10 -1.12
C SER A 79 -7.79 1.35 -2.28
N CYS A 80 -6.50 1.33 -1.98
CA CYS A 80 -5.41 1.37 -2.93
C CYS A 80 -4.56 0.12 -2.71
N GLU A 81 -4.33 -0.62 -3.77
CA GLU A 81 -3.37 -1.72 -3.80
C GLU A 81 -2.06 -1.23 -4.39
N LEU A 82 -1.02 -1.26 -3.57
CA LEU A 82 0.35 -0.96 -3.97
C LEU A 82 1.06 -2.27 -4.28
N THR A 83 1.56 -2.40 -5.50
CA THR A 83 2.45 -3.47 -5.92
C THR A 83 3.86 -2.91 -6.10
N LEU A 84 4.86 -3.55 -5.51
CA LEU A 84 6.28 -3.21 -5.62
C LEU A 84 7.05 -4.41 -6.18
N LYS A 85 8.03 -4.17 -7.06
CA LYS A 85 9.06 -5.20 -7.33
C LYS A 85 9.76 -5.60 -6.04
N GLU A 86 10.16 -6.87 -5.90
CA GLU A 86 10.82 -7.34 -4.67
C GLU A 86 12.09 -6.53 -4.34
N SER A 87 12.84 -6.07 -5.34
CA SER A 87 14.03 -5.22 -5.15
C SER A 87 13.68 -3.85 -4.54
N ALA A 88 12.65 -3.19 -5.05
CA ALA A 88 12.19 -1.90 -4.53
C ALA A 88 11.55 -2.05 -3.15
N TYR A 89 10.82 -3.14 -2.91
CA TYR A 89 10.34 -3.48 -1.58
C TYR A 89 11.50 -3.65 -0.58
N ALA A 90 12.55 -4.40 -0.95
CA ALA A 90 13.70 -4.59 -0.07
C ALA A 90 14.39 -3.26 0.28
N ASN A 91 14.52 -2.36 -0.70
CA ASN A 91 15.03 -0.99 -0.49
C ASN A 91 14.12 -0.20 0.47
N LEU A 92 12.81 -0.19 0.20
CA LEU A 92 11.82 0.51 1.02
C LEU A 92 11.85 0.02 2.48
N ILE A 93 11.81 -1.30 2.71
CA ILE A 93 11.80 -1.85 4.07
C ILE A 93 13.12 -1.58 4.79
N GLY A 94 14.26 -1.65 4.09
CA GLY A 94 15.56 -1.30 4.67
C GLY A 94 15.66 0.16 5.12
N LYS A 95 14.82 1.06 4.58
CA LYS A 95 14.72 2.46 5.03
C LYS A 95 13.59 2.68 6.06
N LEU A 96 12.57 1.82 6.07
CA LEU A 96 11.42 1.93 6.98
C LEU A 96 11.67 1.33 8.37
N LEU A 97 12.54 0.33 8.49
CA LEU A 97 12.90 -0.35 9.74
C LEU A 97 14.28 0.08 10.22
#